data_AF-A0A1X1SXV0-F1
#
_entry.id   AF-A0A1X1SXV0-F1
#
_cell.length_a   1.000
_cell.length_b   1.000
_cell.length_c   1.000
_cell.angle_alpha   90.00
_cell.angle_beta   90.00
_cell.angle_gamma   90.00
#
_symmetry.space_group_name_H-M   'P 1'
#
loop_
_entity.id
_entity.type
_entity.pdbx_description
1 polymer ?
#
loop_
_entity_poly.entity_id
_entity_poly.type
_entity_poly.pdbx_seq_one_letter_code
_entity_poly.pdbx_strand_id
1 'polypeptide(L)'
;MNIHRILARVEEVESLDAPADASARVASRFVDGARLGRILRGSWLGHPVHPLLVTLPIGTWMTSVVFDVVFDDVATARRLVGVGLAATPPTVLAGWADYALLNKRQQRVGLVHATSNGLGATFFGLAYRAYRKDRVRAARMYSLLGLGAISVGGALGGHLSYAQGAGMFRWQPVRAVTHRSPVEYRRAA
;
A
#
# COMPACT_ATOMS: atom_id res chain seq x y z
N MET A 1 10.90 21.28 8.29
CA MET A 1 11.39 19.89 8.07
C MET A 1 10.86 19.42 6.72
N ASN A 2 11.71 18.96 5.80
CA ASN A 2 11.29 18.54 4.44
C ASN A 2 10.73 17.10 4.50
N ILE A 3 9.52 16.86 3.99
CA ILE A 3 8.84 15.55 3.95
C ILE A 3 9.73 14.48 3.30
N HIS A 4 10.49 14.85 2.27
CA HIS A 4 11.45 13.96 1.62
C HIS A 4 12.47 13.39 2.62
N ARG A 5 13.00 14.21 3.54
CA ARG A 5 13.97 13.75 4.55
C ARG A 5 13.32 12.84 5.59
N ILE A 6 12.03 13.01 5.88
CA ILE A 6 11.32 12.15 6.83
C ILE A 6 11.13 10.75 6.23
N LEU A 7 10.65 10.68 4.98
CA LEU A 7 10.46 9.40 4.28
C LEU A 7 11.80 8.69 4.04
N ALA A 8 12.84 9.44 3.67
CA ALA A 8 14.18 8.89 3.45
C ALA A 8 14.82 8.30 4.72
N ARG A 9 14.53 8.85 5.89
CA ARG A 9 15.05 8.31 7.16
C ARG A 9 14.58 6.89 7.44
N VAL A 10 13.40 6.49 6.96
CA VAL A 10 12.89 5.12 7.13
C VAL A 10 13.80 4.09 6.44
N GLU A 11 14.47 4.50 5.36
CA GLU A 11 15.39 3.68 4.60
C GLU A 11 16.65 3.31 5.39
N GLU A 12 17.01 4.12 6.39
CA GLU A 12 18.24 4.03 7.18
C GLU A 12 18.04 3.31 8.52
N VAL A 13 16.80 2.88 8.85
CA VAL A 13 16.49 2.24 10.14
C VAL A 13 16.91 0.77 10.11
N GLU A 14 18.17 0.49 10.41
CA GLU A 14 18.75 -0.86 10.38
C GLU A 14 18.10 -1.84 11.37
N SER A 15 17.51 -1.33 12.46
CA SER A 15 16.75 -2.17 13.40
C SER A 15 15.50 -2.82 12.76
N LEU A 16 15.08 -2.36 11.57
CA LEU A 16 14.04 -3.00 10.78
C LEU A 16 14.54 -4.18 9.94
N ASP A 17 15.84 -4.46 9.88
CA ASP A 17 16.37 -5.53 9.01
C ASP A 17 15.88 -6.93 9.40
N ALA A 18 15.97 -7.26 10.69
CA ALA A 18 15.51 -8.55 11.19
C ALA A 18 13.99 -8.79 10.93
N PRO A 19 13.08 -7.86 11.26
CA PRO A 19 11.66 -8.04 10.95
C PRO A 19 11.36 -7.95 9.44
N ALA A 20 12.11 -7.16 8.68
CA ALA A 20 11.97 -7.10 7.22
C ALA A 20 12.33 -8.45 6.58
N ASP A 21 13.42 -9.08 7.04
CA ASP A 21 13.84 -10.41 6.59
C ASP A 21 12.85 -11.50 6.96
N ALA A 22 12.33 -11.46 8.19
CA ALA A 22 11.31 -12.41 8.62
C ALA A 22 10.07 -12.29 7.73
N SER A 23 9.63 -11.05 7.47
CA SER A 23 8.49 -10.78 6.59
C SER A 23 8.75 -11.22 5.15
N ALA A 24 9.97 -11.02 4.64
CA ALA A 24 10.34 -11.41 3.27
C ALA A 24 10.41 -12.93 3.11
N ARG A 25 10.91 -13.66 4.13
CA ARG A 25 10.89 -15.13 4.14
C ARG A 25 9.48 -15.69 4.18
N VAL A 26 8.58 -15.06 4.95
CA VAL A 26 7.16 -15.43 4.93
C VAL A 26 6.59 -15.15 3.54
N ALA A 27 6.92 -14.01 2.95
CA ALA A 27 6.48 -13.63 1.62
C ALA A 27 6.89 -14.62 0.53
N SER A 28 8.16 -15.03 0.53
CA SER A 28 8.66 -15.99 -0.45
C SER A 28 7.86 -17.29 -0.34
N ARG A 29 7.69 -17.87 0.86
CA ARG A 29 6.99 -19.15 1.05
C ARG A 29 5.58 -19.21 0.44
N PHE A 30 4.83 -18.11 0.49
CA PHE A 30 3.47 -18.06 -0.08
C PHE A 30 3.44 -17.82 -1.59
N VAL A 31 4.53 -17.29 -2.15
CA VAL A 31 4.62 -16.76 -3.51
C VAL A 31 5.59 -17.58 -4.38
N ASP A 32 6.38 -18.47 -3.78
CA ASP A 32 7.36 -19.37 -4.40
C ASP A 32 6.72 -20.38 -5.38
N GLY A 33 5.40 -20.55 -5.31
CA GLY A 33 4.64 -21.15 -6.40
C GLY A 33 4.76 -20.30 -7.67
N ALA A 34 5.66 -20.67 -8.58
CA ALA A 34 6.05 -19.90 -9.77
C ALA A 34 4.86 -19.42 -10.63
N ARG A 35 3.70 -20.09 -10.58
CA ARG A 35 2.48 -19.64 -11.26
C ARG A 35 1.73 -18.56 -10.49
N LEU A 36 1.48 -18.76 -9.19
CA LEU A 36 0.76 -17.80 -8.36
C LEU A 36 1.54 -16.50 -8.21
N GLY A 37 2.85 -16.57 -7.97
CA GLY A 37 3.69 -15.39 -7.88
C GLY A 37 3.73 -14.58 -9.16
N ARG A 38 3.78 -15.22 -10.33
CA ARG A 38 3.70 -14.53 -11.63
C ARG A 38 2.36 -13.80 -11.83
N ILE A 39 1.26 -14.43 -11.44
CA ILE A 39 -0.08 -13.83 -11.52
C ILE A 39 -0.18 -12.60 -10.60
N LEU A 40 0.20 -12.74 -9.32
CA LEU A 40 0.12 -11.67 -8.32
C LEU A 40 1.04 -10.48 -8.65
N ARG A 41 2.19 -10.74 -9.28
CA ARG A 41 3.10 -9.67 -9.75
C ARG A 41 2.65 -9.04 -11.07
N GLY A 42 1.70 -9.64 -11.77
CA GLY A 42 1.12 -9.11 -13.00
C GLY A 42 1.91 -9.38 -14.28
N SER A 43 2.67 -10.47 -14.34
CA SER A 43 3.44 -10.82 -15.55
C SER A 43 2.55 -11.00 -16.79
N TRP A 44 1.29 -11.43 -16.60
CA TRP A 44 0.29 -11.60 -17.65
C TRP A 44 -0.32 -10.27 -18.12
N LEU A 45 -0.34 -9.27 -17.24
CA LEU A 45 -0.84 -7.92 -17.52
C LEU A 45 0.25 -7.04 -18.14
N GLY A 46 1.52 -7.37 -17.91
CA GLY A 46 2.66 -6.51 -18.23
C GLY A 46 2.84 -5.35 -17.25
N HIS A 47 2.01 -5.28 -16.19
CA HIS A 47 1.99 -4.21 -15.19
C HIS A 47 1.79 -4.81 -13.79
N PRO A 48 2.33 -4.18 -12.72
CA PRO A 48 2.15 -4.65 -11.36
C PRO A 48 0.67 -4.59 -10.94
N VAL A 49 0.17 -5.68 -10.35
CA VAL A 49 -1.25 -5.80 -9.94
C VAL A 49 -1.55 -4.99 -8.68
N HIS A 50 -0.61 -4.89 -7.74
CA HIS A 50 -0.83 -4.20 -6.48
C HIS A 50 -1.24 -2.72 -6.65
N PRO A 51 -0.54 -1.89 -7.47
CA PRO A 51 -0.97 -0.51 -7.74
C PRO A 51 -2.34 -0.39 -8.40
N LEU A 52 -2.77 -1.38 -9.19
CA LEU A 52 -4.13 -1.42 -9.74
C LEU A 52 -5.15 -1.68 -8.61
N LEU A 53 -4.89 -2.68 -7.77
CA LEU A 53 -5.83 -3.11 -6.73
C LEU A 53 -6.03 -2.08 -5.62
N VAL A 54 -4.98 -1.35 -5.21
CA VAL A 54 -5.08 -0.35 -4.13
C VAL A 54 -6.08 0.78 -4.43
N THR A 55 -6.44 1.01 -5.69
CA THR A 55 -7.44 2.00 -6.08
C THR A 55 -8.79 1.76 -5.41
N LEU A 56 -9.19 0.49 -5.26
CA LEU A 56 -10.47 0.10 -4.63
C LEU A 56 -10.52 0.41 -3.13
N PRO A 57 -9.64 -0.12 -2.26
CA PRO A 57 -9.69 0.19 -0.84
C PRO A 57 -9.48 1.68 -0.57
N ILE A 58 -8.55 2.35 -1.24
CA ILE A 58 -8.33 3.80 -1.04
C ILE A 58 -9.58 4.60 -1.44
N GLY A 59 -10.10 4.37 -2.65
CA GLY A 59 -11.26 5.10 -3.16
C GLY A 59 -12.51 4.89 -2.30
N THR A 60 -12.80 3.63 -1.94
CA THR A 60 -13.98 3.31 -1.13
C THR A 60 -13.87 3.85 0.30
N TRP A 61 -12.71 3.77 0.94
CA TRP A 61 -12.53 4.29 2.29
C TRP A 61 -12.53 5.82 2.36
N MET A 62 -11.86 6.51 1.43
CA MET A 62 -11.97 7.98 1.30
C MET A 62 -13.43 8.40 1.11
N THR A 63 -14.13 7.75 0.18
CA THR A 63 -15.54 8.07 -0.12
C THR A 63 -16.45 7.76 1.08
N SER A 64 -16.16 6.71 1.84
CA SER A 64 -16.94 6.38 3.05
C SER A 64 -16.92 7.50 4.09
N VAL A 65 -15.78 8.17 4.27
CA VAL A 65 -15.65 9.31 5.20
C VAL A 65 -16.45 10.50 4.70
N VAL A 66 -16.44 10.76 3.39
CA VAL A 66 -17.25 11.84 2.79
C VAL A 66 -18.74 11.58 3.01
N PHE A 67 -19.24 10.36 2.74
CA PHE A 67 -20.65 10.03 2.94
C PHE A 67 -21.08 10.11 4.40
N ASP A 68 -20.26 9.65 5.33
CA ASP A 68 -20.58 9.73 6.75
C ASP A 68 -20.53 11.16 7.30
N VAL A 69 -19.50 11.94 6.96
CA VAL A 69 -19.26 13.25 7.59
C VAL A 69 -19.98 14.38 6.88
N VAL A 70 -20.04 14.37 5.55
CA VAL A 70 -20.61 15.47 4.75
C VAL A 70 -22.08 15.23 4.45
N PHE A 71 -22.44 14.01 4.09
CA PHE A 71 -23.80 13.66 3.68
C PHE A 71 -24.64 13.03 4.80
N ASP A 72 -24.04 12.77 5.96
CA ASP A 72 -24.66 12.06 7.10
C ASP A 72 -25.27 10.69 6.71
N ASP A 73 -24.78 10.09 5.62
CA ASP A 73 -25.22 8.79 5.09
C ASP A 73 -24.32 7.67 5.61
N VAL A 74 -24.59 7.32 6.87
CA VAL A 74 -23.92 6.23 7.60
C VAL A 74 -24.11 4.87 6.92
N ALA A 75 -25.25 4.65 6.26
CA ALA A 75 -25.56 3.38 5.63
C ALA A 75 -24.65 3.13 4.41
N THR A 76 -24.49 4.14 3.55
CA THR A 76 -23.58 4.07 2.40
C THR A 76 -22.13 4.04 2.85
N ALA A 77 -21.75 4.85 3.85
CA ALA A 77 -20.41 4.82 4.42
C ALA A 77 -20.03 3.42 4.90
N ARG A 78 -20.89 2.75 5.68
CA ARG A 78 -20.65 1.37 6.15
C ARG A 78 -20.47 0.38 4.99
N ARG A 79 -21.29 0.49 3.93
CA ARG A 79 -21.18 -0.38 2.74
C ARG A 79 -19.84 -0.20 2.04
N LEU A 80 -19.42 1.05 1.84
CA LEU A 80 -18.14 1.39 1.23
C LEU A 80 -16.95 0.88 2.06
N VAL A 81 -17.01 1.02 3.40
CA VAL A 81 -16.02 0.41 4.30
C VAL A 81 -15.93 -1.10 4.07
N GLY A 82 -17.09 -1.78 3.96
CA GLY A 82 -17.16 -3.20 3.68
C GLY A 82 -16.54 -3.60 2.34
N VAL A 83 -16.79 -2.82 1.28
CA VAL A 83 -16.17 -3.04 -0.05
C VAL A 83 -14.65 -2.92 0.03
N GLY A 84 -14.13 -1.87 0.68
CA GLY A 84 -12.68 -1.70 0.85
C GLY A 84 -12.04 -2.84 1.65
N LEU A 85 -12.71 -3.30 2.73
CA LEU A 85 -12.26 -4.47 3.50
C LEU A 85 -12.27 -5.74 2.65
N ALA A 86 -13.26 -5.95 1.80
CA ALA A 86 -13.31 -7.11 0.90
C ALA A 86 -12.21 -7.06 -0.19
N ALA A 87 -11.85 -5.87 -0.66
CA ALA A 87 -10.76 -5.69 -1.62
C ALA A 87 -9.36 -5.78 -0.97
N THR A 88 -9.26 -5.67 0.36
CA THR A 88 -7.97 -5.64 1.07
C THR A 88 -7.17 -6.94 0.92
N PRO A 89 -7.72 -8.16 1.14
CA PRO A 89 -6.96 -9.40 1.04
C PRO A 89 -6.22 -9.59 -0.30
N PRO A 90 -6.87 -9.51 -1.48
CA PRO A 90 -6.15 -9.66 -2.75
C PRO A 90 -5.12 -8.54 -2.98
N THR A 91 -5.41 -7.32 -2.52
CA THR A 91 -4.48 -6.18 -2.61
C THR A 91 -3.19 -6.43 -1.80
N VAL A 92 -3.34 -6.93 -0.58
CA VAL A 92 -2.21 -7.29 0.30
C VAL A 92 -1.41 -8.43 -0.31
N LEU A 93 -2.06 -9.49 -0.81
CA LEU A 93 -1.36 -10.61 -1.44
C LEU A 93 -0.52 -10.18 -2.65
N ALA A 94 -1.06 -9.30 -3.50
CA ALA A 94 -0.30 -8.74 -4.62
C ALA A 94 0.91 -7.93 -4.15
N GLY A 95 0.75 -7.06 -3.16
CA GLY A 95 1.86 -6.25 -2.62
C GLY A 95 2.91 -7.11 -1.90
N TRP A 96 2.47 -8.15 -1.20
CA TRP A 96 3.33 -9.10 -0.50
C TRP A 96 4.17 -9.92 -1.48
N ALA A 97 3.61 -10.26 -2.64
CA ALA A 97 4.39 -10.84 -3.73
C ALA A 97 5.53 -9.89 -4.11
N ASP A 98 5.24 -8.64 -4.47
CA ASP A 98 6.25 -7.65 -4.86
C ASP A 98 7.32 -7.41 -3.79
N TYR A 99 6.92 -7.37 -2.51
CA TYR A 99 7.80 -7.18 -1.36
C TYR A 99 8.95 -8.19 -1.30
N ALA A 100 8.70 -9.46 -1.65
CA ALA A 100 9.72 -10.51 -1.62
C ALA A 100 10.89 -10.27 -2.60
N LEU A 101 10.72 -9.42 -3.61
CA LEU A 101 11.77 -9.10 -4.60
C LEU A 101 12.46 -7.75 -4.34
N LEU A 102 12.10 -7.06 -3.26
CA LEU A 102 12.70 -5.77 -2.92
C LEU A 102 14.09 -5.98 -2.31
N ASN A 103 14.99 -5.01 -2.53
CA ASN A 103 16.25 -4.98 -1.78
C ASN A 103 16.01 -4.56 -0.32
N LYS A 104 17.00 -4.74 0.55
CA LYS A 104 16.85 -4.46 1.99
C LYS A 104 16.34 -3.04 2.28
N ARG A 105 16.90 -2.02 1.62
CA ARG A 105 16.55 -0.62 1.81
C ARG A 105 15.07 -0.35 1.47
N GLN A 106 14.58 -0.96 0.40
CA GLN A 106 13.17 -0.94 0.02
C GLN A 106 12.30 -1.78 0.98
N GLN A 107 12.78 -2.93 1.46
CA GLN A 107 12.04 -3.77 2.41
C GLN A 107 11.80 -3.06 3.76
N ARG A 108 12.73 -2.25 4.25
CA ARG A 108 12.51 -1.43 5.47
C ARG A 108 11.30 -0.50 5.32
N VAL A 109 11.25 0.24 4.21
CA VAL A 109 10.13 1.13 3.89
C VAL A 109 8.85 0.31 3.64
N GLY A 110 8.97 -0.80 2.91
CA GLY A 110 7.88 -1.73 2.63
C GLY A 110 7.24 -2.30 3.88
N LEU A 111 8.02 -2.59 4.91
CA LEU A 111 7.52 -3.05 6.20
C LEU A 111 6.71 -1.97 6.90
N VAL A 112 7.24 -0.74 7.02
CA VAL A 112 6.51 0.37 7.65
C VAL A 112 5.25 0.72 6.86
N HIS A 113 5.33 0.70 5.53
CA HIS A 113 4.17 0.83 4.64
C HIS A 113 3.11 -0.24 4.95
N ALA A 114 3.49 -1.51 5.00
CA ALA A 114 2.58 -2.62 5.29
C ALA A 114 1.96 -2.49 6.68
N THR A 115 2.75 -2.14 7.70
CA THR A 115 2.26 -1.92 9.07
C THR A 115 1.26 -0.76 9.12
N SER A 116 1.56 0.38 8.48
CA SER A 116 0.66 1.53 8.44
C SER A 116 -0.67 1.18 7.77
N ASN A 117 -0.63 0.45 6.65
CA ASN A 117 -1.85 0.00 5.97
C ASN A 117 -2.62 -1.06 6.77
N GLY A 118 -1.92 -1.95 7.48
CA GLY A 118 -2.53 -2.93 8.39
C GLY A 118 -3.28 -2.27 9.55
N LEU A 119 -2.71 -1.22 10.15
CA LEU A 119 -3.40 -0.39 11.13
C LEU A 119 -4.63 0.31 10.51
N GLY A 120 -4.48 0.86 9.31
CA GLY A 120 -5.59 1.44 8.55
C GLY A 120 -6.76 0.47 8.37
N ALA A 121 -6.48 -0.72 7.84
CA ALA A 121 -7.47 -1.78 7.65
C ALA A 121 -8.11 -2.23 8.97
N THR A 122 -7.33 -2.31 10.05
CA THR A 122 -7.83 -2.64 11.39
C THR A 122 -8.82 -1.59 11.89
N PHE A 123 -8.49 -0.30 11.77
CA PHE A 123 -9.41 0.77 12.12
C PHE A 123 -10.67 0.78 11.25
N PHE A 124 -10.57 0.54 9.95
CA PHE A 124 -11.76 0.39 9.10
C PHE A 124 -12.61 -0.83 9.49
N GLY A 125 -11.98 -1.94 9.89
CA GLY A 125 -12.69 -3.10 10.46
C GLY A 125 -13.43 -2.76 11.75
N LEU A 126 -12.79 -1.99 12.64
CA LEU A 126 -13.42 -1.48 13.86
C LEU A 126 -14.55 -0.50 13.56
N ALA A 127 -14.39 0.39 12.57
CA ALA A 127 -15.42 1.31 12.10
C ALA A 127 -16.64 0.55 11.57
N TYR A 128 -16.43 -0.46 10.71
CA TYR A 128 -17.49 -1.31 10.20
C TYR A 128 -18.29 -1.97 11.33
N ARG A 129 -17.59 -2.51 12.34
CA ARG A 129 -18.24 -3.12 13.52
C ARG A 129 -18.97 -2.10 14.38
N ALA A 130 -18.46 -0.88 14.51
CA ALA A 130 -19.11 0.20 15.25
C ALA A 130 -20.39 0.68 14.54
N TYR A 131 -20.36 0.85 13.21
CA TYR A 131 -21.56 1.15 12.43
C TYR A 131 -22.63 0.07 12.56
N ARG A 132 -22.24 -1.22 12.58
CA ARG A 132 -23.17 -2.35 12.78
C ARG A 132 -23.83 -2.37 14.16
N LYS A 133 -23.30 -1.63 15.13
CA LYS A 133 -23.82 -1.50 16.50
C LYS A 133 -24.40 -0.11 16.76
N ASP A 134 -24.65 0.67 15.70
CA ASP A 134 -25.17 2.04 15.75
C ASP A 134 -24.32 3.01 16.58
N ARG A 135 -23.02 2.72 16.73
CA ARG A 135 -22.05 3.57 17.46
C ARG A 135 -21.37 4.55 16.50
N VAL A 136 -22.15 5.44 15.91
CA VAL A 136 -21.71 6.33 14.81
C VAL A 136 -20.49 7.18 15.19
N ARG A 137 -20.46 7.79 16.38
CA ARG A 137 -19.31 8.61 16.82
C ARG A 137 -18.01 7.81 16.89
N ALA A 138 -18.07 6.58 17.39
CA ALA A 138 -16.89 5.70 17.43
C ALA A 138 -16.48 5.27 16.02
N ALA A 139 -17.45 4.96 15.15
CA ALA A 139 -17.20 4.61 13.77
C ALA A 139 -16.48 5.74 13.01
N ARG A 140 -16.95 7.00 13.15
CA ARG A 140 -16.29 8.22 12.65
C ARG A 140 -14.84 8.31 13.08
N MET A 141 -14.59 8.20 14.38
CA MET A 141 -13.24 8.28 14.92
C MET A 141 -12.34 7.19 14.34
N TYR A 142 -12.80 5.95 14.27
CA TYR A 142 -12.04 4.86 13.66
C TYR A 142 -11.80 5.08 12.17
N SER A 143 -12.80 5.53 11.40
CA SER A 143 -12.64 5.84 9.98
C SER A 143 -11.59 6.94 9.74
N LEU A 144 -11.58 7.99 10.56
CA LEU A 144 -10.59 9.07 10.46
C LEU A 144 -9.18 8.60 10.84
N LEU A 145 -9.03 7.82 11.91
CA LEU A 145 -7.74 7.19 12.28
C LEU A 145 -7.25 6.23 11.19
N GLY A 146 -8.16 5.44 10.63
CA GLY A 146 -7.90 4.56 9.51
C GLY A 146 -7.42 5.34 8.29
N LEU A 147 -8.09 6.44 7.95
CA LEU A 147 -7.71 7.30 6.84
C LEU A 147 -6.33 7.93 7.02
N GLY A 148 -6.01 8.37 8.24
CA GLY A 148 -4.67 8.87 8.57
C GLY A 148 -3.60 7.81 8.36
N ALA A 149 -3.81 6.59 8.86
CA ALA A 149 -2.86 5.48 8.71
C ALA A 149 -2.70 5.05 7.24
N ILE A 150 -3.78 5.01 6.45
CA ILE A 150 -3.72 4.75 5.01
C ILE A 150 -3.00 5.87 4.27
N SER A 151 -3.16 7.12 4.69
CA SER A 151 -2.45 8.26 4.07
C SER A 151 -0.94 8.17 4.26
N VAL A 152 -0.49 7.83 5.47
CA VAL A 152 0.94 7.56 5.76
C VAL A 152 1.44 6.38 4.92
N GLY A 153 0.67 5.29 4.87
CA GLY A 153 0.95 4.13 4.02
C GLY A 153 1.09 4.52 2.55
N GLY A 154 0.15 5.31 2.01
CA GLY A 154 0.16 5.81 0.64
C GLY A 154 1.39 6.66 0.33
N ALA A 155 1.80 7.56 1.23
CA ALA A 155 3.01 8.36 1.06
C ALA A 155 4.27 7.48 0.99
N LEU A 156 4.38 6.46 1.86
CA LEU A 156 5.49 5.50 1.82
C LEU A 156 5.45 4.61 0.57
N GLY A 157 4.26 4.26 0.07
CA GLY A 157 4.09 3.51 -1.17
C GLY A 157 4.53 4.32 -2.38
N GLY A 158 4.17 5.60 -2.44
CA GLY A 158 4.66 6.54 -3.45
C GLY A 158 6.18 6.70 -3.39
N HIS A 159 6.75 6.80 -2.18
CA HIS A 159 8.20 6.85 -1.99
C HIS A 159 8.89 5.59 -2.53
N LEU A 160 8.38 4.40 -2.19
CA LEU A 160 8.88 3.13 -2.70
C LEU A 160 8.87 3.10 -4.23
N SER A 161 7.73 3.36 -4.84
CA SER A 161 7.56 3.24 -6.29
C SER A 161 8.35 4.29 -7.06
N TYR A 162 8.23 5.56 -6.68
CA TYR A 162 8.72 6.67 -7.48
C TYR A 162 10.10 7.17 -7.06
N ALA A 163 10.41 7.21 -5.76
CA ALA A 163 11.73 7.67 -5.29
C ALA A 163 12.76 6.53 -5.27
N GLN A 164 12.35 5.32 -4.85
CA GLN A 164 13.26 4.16 -4.79
C GLN A 164 13.19 3.23 -6.01
N GLY A 165 12.29 3.49 -6.96
CA GLY A 165 12.12 2.68 -8.17
C GLY A 165 11.64 1.25 -7.90
N ALA A 166 10.98 0.99 -6.76
CA ALA A 166 10.53 -0.33 -6.37
C ALA A 166 9.50 -0.88 -7.37
N GLY A 167 9.86 -2.00 -8.01
CA GLY A 167 8.99 -2.67 -8.98
C GLY A 167 8.91 -2.02 -10.36
N MET A 168 9.70 -0.98 -10.63
CA MET A 168 9.82 -0.38 -11.95
C MET A 168 10.63 -1.30 -12.90
N PHE A 169 10.37 -1.20 -14.20
CA PHE A 169 11.11 -1.91 -15.26
C PHE A 169 11.08 -3.45 -15.23
N ARG A 170 10.28 -4.08 -14.35
CA ARG A 170 10.19 -5.56 -14.27
C ARG A 170 9.74 -6.24 -15.58
N TRP A 171 8.89 -5.57 -16.36
CA TRP A 171 8.26 -6.13 -17.54
C TRP A 171 8.67 -5.44 -18.85
N GLN A 172 9.56 -4.44 -18.78
CA GLN A 172 10.04 -3.71 -19.95
C GLN A 172 11.41 -4.26 -20.39
N PRO A 173 11.63 -4.53 -21.69
CA PRO A 173 12.95 -4.92 -22.17
C PRO A 173 13.94 -3.76 -21.94
N VAL A 174 15.13 -4.07 -21.42
CA VAL A 174 16.16 -3.08 -21.02
C VAL A 174 16.46 -2.05 -22.12
N ARG A 175 16.37 -2.44 -23.40
CA ARG A 175 16.54 -1.54 -24.56
C ARG A 175 15.48 -0.44 -24.68
N ALA A 176 14.27 -0.63 -24.16
CA ALA A 176 13.19 0.35 -24.26
C ALA A 176 13.36 1.52 -23.27
N VAL A 177 14.18 1.36 -22.23
CA VAL A 177 14.35 2.37 -21.15
C VAL A 177 15.52 3.33 -21.45
N THR A 178 16.50 2.92 -22.26
CA THR A 178 17.77 3.64 -22.45
C THR A 178 17.77 4.70 -23.55
N HIS A 179 16.63 5.04 -24.16
CA HIS A 179 16.56 6.11 -25.18
C HIS A 179 16.58 7.54 -24.61
N ARG A 180 16.64 7.72 -23.29
CA ARG A 180 16.68 9.06 -22.66
C ARG A 180 18.08 9.38 -22.13
N SER A 181 18.61 10.53 -22.54
CA SER A 181 19.96 10.97 -22.19
C SER A 181 20.12 11.20 -20.67
N PRO A 182 21.34 11.04 -20.11
CA PRO A 182 21.64 11.29 -18.69
C PRO A 182 21.32 12.72 -18.18
N VAL A 183 20.93 13.65 -19.05
CA VAL A 183 20.64 15.05 -18.72
C VAL A 183 19.26 15.22 -18.06
N GLU A 184 18.27 14.38 -18.39
CA GLU A 184 16.92 14.49 -17.79
C GLU A 184 16.91 14.09 -16.30
N TYR A 185 17.75 13.15 -15.88
CA TYR A 185 17.87 12.75 -14.47
C TYR A 185 18.35 13.88 -13.55
N ARG A 186 19.15 14.83 -14.07
CA ARG A 186 19.69 15.94 -13.27
C ARG A 186 18.72 17.10 -13.06
N ARG A 187 17.58 17.14 -13.78
CA ARG A 187 16.57 18.21 -13.66
C ARG A 187 15.37 17.84 -12.80
N ALA A 188 15.25 16.58 -12.39
CA ALA A 188 14.11 16.05 -11.63
C ALA A 188 14.39 15.87 -10.12
N ALA A 189 15.60 16.18 -9.65
CA ALA A 189 16.00 16.21 -8.24
C ALA A 189 16.06 17.64 -7.70
#